data_AF-A0A8J3Y016-F1
#
_entry.id   AF-A0A8J3Y016-F1
#
_cell.length_a   1.000
_cell.length_b   1.000
_cell.length_c   1.000
_cell.angle_alpha   90.00
_cell.angle_beta   90.00
_cell.angle_gamma   90.00
#
_symmetry.space_group_name_H-M   'P 1'
#
loop_
_entity.id
_entity.type
_entity.pdbx_description
1 polymer ?
#
loop_
_entity_poly.entity_id
_entity_poly.type
_entity_poly.pdbx_seq_one_letter_code
_entity_poly.pdbx_strand_id
1 'polypeptide(L)'
;MHDHRKLGRELGLFDTDPLIGAGLPYWLPDGATVRHTLEEYIRDAERRAGYRHVYSPCWASGSCTRYRATGPITATTCSLPWTSGASRS
;
A
#
# COMPACT_ATOMS: atom_id res chain seq x y z
N MET A 1 10.75 -29.70 -0.90
CA MET A 1 9.78 -28.71 -0.39
C MET A 1 10.55 -27.41 -0.20
N HIS A 2 10.34 -26.42 -1.07
CA HIS A 2 11.14 -25.18 -1.08
C HIS A 2 10.62 -24.24 0.00
N ASP A 3 11.35 -24.19 1.12
CA ASP A 3 11.05 -23.30 2.22
C ASP A 3 11.56 -21.89 1.88
N HIS A 4 10.62 -20.99 1.59
CA HIS A 4 10.91 -19.59 1.29
C HIS A 4 11.62 -18.86 2.45
N ARG A 5 11.48 -19.33 3.69
CA ARG A 5 12.18 -18.74 4.84
C ARG A 5 13.68 -19.02 4.80
N LYS A 6 14.05 -20.25 4.42
CA LYS A 6 15.45 -20.65 4.30
C LYS A 6 16.10 -19.96 3.11
N LEU A 7 15.47 -20.04 1.95
CA LEU A 7 15.97 -19.41 0.72
C LEU A 7 16.01 -17.88 0.83
N GLY A 8 15.01 -17.26 1.46
CA GLY A 8 14.97 -15.82 1.66
C GLY A 8 16.10 -15.31 2.56
N ARG A 9 16.50 -16.10 3.56
CA ARG A 9 17.65 -15.80 4.42
C ARG A 9 18.99 -16.07 3.74
N GLU A 10 19.10 -17.16 2.98
CA GLU A 10 20.31 -17.50 2.21
C GLU A 10 20.61 -16.47 1.11
N LEU A 11 19.57 -15.96 0.45
CA LEU A 11 19.68 -14.96 -0.61
C LEU A 11 19.64 -13.51 -0.11
N GLY A 12 19.55 -13.28 1.20
CA GLY A 12 19.53 -11.93 1.78
C GLY A 12 18.34 -11.07 1.31
N LEU A 13 17.17 -11.67 1.12
CA LEU A 13 15.98 -10.96 0.62
C LEU A 13 15.16 -10.31 1.74
N PHE A 14 14.99 -11.01 2.86
CA PHE A 14 14.27 -10.51 4.03
C PHE A 14 14.83 -11.14 5.30
N ASP A 15 14.73 -10.41 6.41
CA ASP A 15 15.11 -10.93 7.73
C ASP A 15 14.08 -10.51 8.78
N THR A 16 14.15 -11.14 9.94
CA THR A 16 13.26 -10.90 11.08
C THR A 16 14.10 -10.73 12.34
N ASP A 17 13.97 -9.57 13.00
CA ASP A 17 14.64 -9.29 14.26
C ASP A 17 13.60 -9.33 15.41
N PRO A 18 13.86 -10.06 16.51
CA PRO A 18 12.97 -10.07 17.68
C PRO A 18 12.67 -8.69 18.27
N LEU A 19 13.58 -7.71 18.12
CA LEU A 19 13.42 -6.34 18.65
C LEU A 19 12.37 -5.52 17.87
N ILE A 20 12.17 -5.80 16.59
CA ILE A 20 11.19 -5.10 15.75
C ILE A 20 9.77 -5.63 16.00
N GLY A 21 9.66 -6.82 16.61
CA GLY A 21 8.40 -7.47 16.94
C GLY A 21 8.14 -8.70 16.06
N ALA A 22 7.62 -9.75 16.68
CA ALA A 22 7.30 -10.99 16.00
C ALA A 22 6.22 -10.76 14.93
N GLY A 23 6.53 -11.07 13.67
CA GLY A 23 5.59 -10.99 12.55
C GLY A 23 5.81 -9.82 11.58
N LEU A 24 6.80 -8.96 11.83
CA LEU A 24 7.17 -7.87 10.94
C LEU A 24 8.55 -8.13 10.30
N PRO A 25 8.61 -8.89 9.19
CA PRO A 25 9.84 -9.02 8.42
C PRO A 25 10.17 -7.68 7.76
N TYR A 26 11.43 -7.29 7.80
CA TYR A 26 11.93 -6.14 7.06
C TYR A 26 12.68 -6.62 5.82
N TRP A 27 12.63 -5.78 4.78
CA TRP A 27 13.21 -6.09 3.47
C TRP A 27 14.64 -5.59 3.42
N LEU A 28 15.55 -6.48 3.05
CA LEU A 28 16.94 -6.14 2.74
C LEU A 28 17.01 -5.51 1.33
N PRO A 29 18.12 -4.85 0.94
CA PRO A 29 18.20 -4.14 -0.34
C PRO A 29 17.78 -4.99 -1.55
N ASP A 30 18.25 -6.24 -1.62
CA ASP A 30 17.93 -7.13 -2.75
C ASP A 30 16.46 -7.54 -2.77
N GLY A 31 15.86 -7.82 -1.60
CA GLY A 31 14.44 -8.13 -1.51
C GLY A 31 13.55 -6.91 -1.79
N ALA A 32 14.00 -5.71 -1.41
CA ALA A 32 13.31 -4.47 -1.74
C ALA A 32 13.31 -4.22 -3.26
N THR A 33 14.40 -4.50 -3.97
CA THR A 33 14.45 -4.43 -5.44
C THR A 33 13.47 -5.40 -6.08
N VAL A 34 13.47 -6.67 -5.66
CA VAL A 34 12.52 -7.68 -6.19
C VAL A 34 11.08 -7.25 -5.98
N ARG A 35 10.76 -6.77 -4.77
CA ARG A 35 9.42 -6.26 -4.45
C ARG A 35 9.06 -5.05 -5.32
N HIS A 36 9.99 -4.11 -5.50
CA HIS A 36 9.76 -2.91 -6.30
C HIS A 36 9.45 -3.26 -7.76
N THR A 37 10.24 -4.14 -8.37
CA THR A 37 10.00 -4.61 -9.74
C THR A 37 8.63 -5.29 -9.88
N LEU A 38 8.22 -6.06 -8.87
CA LEU A 38 6.90 -6.69 -8.86
C LEU A 38 5.76 -5.67 -8.76
N GLU A 39 5.91 -4.66 -7.89
CA GLU A 39 4.94 -3.56 -7.75
C GLU A 39 4.80 -2.77 -9.05
N GLU A 40 5.91 -2.47 -9.74
CA GLU A 40 5.90 -1.81 -11.05
C GLU A 40 5.20 -2.65 -12.11
N TYR A 41 5.49 -3.95 -12.16
CA TYR A 41 4.83 -4.86 -13.10
C TYR A 41 3.31 -4.88 -12.93
N ILE A 42 2.84 -4.95 -11.68
CA ILE A 42 1.40 -4.95 -11.37
C ILE A 42 0.77 -3.60 -11.76
N ARG A 43 1.40 -2.48 -11.39
CA ARG A 43 0.94 -1.14 -11.76
C ARG A 43 0.81 -1.00 -13.27
N ASP A 44 1.75 -1.54 -14.02
CA ASP A 44 1.73 -1.52 -15.48
C ASP A 44 0.61 -2.37 -16.06
N ALA A 45 0.40 -3.56 -15.52
CA ALA A 45 -0.69 -4.44 -15.92
C ALA A 45 -2.07 -3.81 -15.66
N GLU A 46 -2.25 -3.22 -14.48
CA GLU A 46 -3.49 -2.55 -14.09
C GLU A 46 -3.74 -1.28 -14.92
N ARG A 47 -2.69 -0.51 -15.23
CA ARG A 47 -2.78 0.65 -16.16
C ARG A 47 -3.26 0.22 -17.54
N ARG A 48 -2.71 -0.88 -18.09
CA ARG A 48 -3.16 -1.43 -19.38
C ARG A 48 -4.61 -1.93 -19.34
N ALA A 49 -5.05 -2.45 -18.20
CA ALA A 49 -6.43 -2.87 -17.98
C ALA A 49 -7.40 -1.72 -17.65
N GLY A 50 -6.93 -0.46 -17.62
CA GLY A 50 -7.75 0.72 -17.42
C GLY A 50 -8.08 1.05 -15.95
N TYR A 51 -7.40 0.43 -14.99
CA TYR A 51 -7.58 0.73 -13.57
C TYR A 51 -6.92 2.05 -13.18
N ARG A 52 -7.61 2.82 -12.34
CA ARG A 52 -7.11 4.09 -11.79
C ARG A 52 -6.63 3.88 -10.36
N HIS A 53 -5.33 3.99 -10.16
CA HIS A 53 -4.76 3.88 -8.82
C HIS A 53 -5.14 5.08 -7.97
N VAL A 54 -5.55 4.81 -6.74
CA VAL A 54 -5.80 5.82 -5.71
C VAL A 54 -5.03 5.46 -4.46
N TYR A 55 -4.53 6.48 -3.77
CA TYR A 55 -3.84 6.32 -2.50
C TYR A 55 -4.77 6.74 -1.38
N SER A 56 -5.19 5.77 -0.57
CA SER A 56 -5.94 6.01 0.66
C SER A 56 -4.96 6.12 1.84
N PRO A 57 -5.22 7.01 2.81
CA PRO A 57 -4.38 7.11 4.00
C PRO A 57 -4.41 5.79 4.78
N CYS A 58 -3.28 5.41 5.38
CA CYS A 58 -3.14 4.17 6.14
C CYS A 58 -3.93 4.15 7.46
N TRP A 59 -4.37 5.33 7.92
CA TRP A 59 -5.22 5.49 9.08
C TRP A 59 -6.42 6.36 8.69
N ALA A 60 -7.59 5.98 9.17
CA ALA A 60 -8.81 6.76 9.02
C ALA A 60 -9.37 7.02 10.43
N SER A 61 -9.62 8.29 10.75
CA SER A 61 -10.31 8.66 11.99
C SER A 61 -11.78 8.21 11.93
N GLY A 62 -12.39 7.99 13.10
CA GLY A 62 -13.76 7.44 13.21
C GLY A 62 -14.87 8.26 12.53
N SER A 63 -14.58 9.48 12.04
CA SER A 63 -15.52 10.28 11.25
C SER A 63 -15.45 10.00 9.74
N CYS A 64 -14.45 9.27 9.25
CA CYS A 64 -14.39 8.78 7.87
C CYS A 64 -15.39 7.63 7.70
N THR A 65 -16.67 8.00 7.65
CA THR A 65 -17.78 7.07 7.56
C THR A 65 -17.86 6.53 6.13
N ARG A 66 -17.56 5.25 5.98
CA ARG A 66 -18.17 4.30 5.03
C ARG A 66 -17.77 4.45 3.54
N TYR A 67 -16.79 3.64 3.12
CA TYR A 67 -16.81 3.05 1.78
C TYR A 67 -17.79 1.86 1.82
N ARG A 68 -19.09 2.12 1.63
CA ARG A 68 -20.05 1.03 1.34
C ARG A 68 -19.84 0.69 -0.12
N ALA A 69 -19.02 -0.34 -0.37
CA ALA A 69 -18.83 -0.88 -1.70
C ALA A 69 -20.16 -1.51 -2.19
N THR A 70 -20.99 -0.70 -2.84
CA THR A 70 -22.00 -1.18 -3.78
C THR A 70 -21.46 -0.88 -5.17
N GLY A 71 -20.52 -1.73 -5.66
CA GLY A 71 -20.01 -1.68 -7.04
C GLY A 71 -18.49 -1.79 -7.17
N PRO A 72 -18.00 -2.23 -8.35
CA PRO A 72 -16.57 -2.43 -8.59
C PRO A 72 -15.83 -1.11 -8.50
N ILE A 73 -14.70 -1.15 -7.79
CA ILE A 73 -13.75 -0.08 -7.46
C ILE A 73 -13.56 1.01 -8.55
N THR A 74 -14.49 1.95 -8.63
CA THR A 74 -14.31 3.25 -9.27
C THR A 74 -14.31 4.31 -8.18
N ALA A 75 -13.13 4.91 -7.98
CA ALA A 75 -12.92 5.99 -7.03
C ALA A 75 -13.75 7.21 -7.43
N THR A 76 -14.72 7.59 -6.60
CA THR A 76 -15.35 8.90 -6.65
C THR A 76 -14.55 9.83 -5.76
N THR A 77 -13.93 10.81 -6.40
CA THR A 77 -13.33 12.02 -5.84
C THR A 77 -14.05 12.43 -4.56
N CYS A 78 -13.36 12.42 -3.42
CA CYS A 78 -13.80 13.18 -2.26
C CYS A 78 -13.61 14.64 -2.65
N SER A 79 -14.63 15.25 -3.24
CA SER A 79 -14.71 16.70 -3.38
C SER A 79 -14.81 17.25 -1.96
N LEU A 80 -13.65 17.52 -1.36
CA LEU A 80 -13.56 18.42 -0.23
C LEU A 80 -14.17 19.76 -0.69
N PRO A 81 -15.15 20.34 0.03
CA PRO A 81 -15.38 21.77 -0.09
C PRO A 81 -14.11 22.44 0.43
N TRP A 82 -13.30 22.91 -0.51
CA TRP A 82 -12.21 23.84 -0.25
C TRP A 82 -12.85 25.15 0.22
N THR A 83 -13.20 25.28 1.49
CA THR A 83 -13.64 26.56 2.05
C THR A 83 -12.42 27.43 2.30
N SER A 84 -11.92 28.01 1.22
CA SER A 84 -11.07 29.19 1.28
C SER A 84 -11.91 30.39 1.75
N GLY A 85 -11.47 31.00 2.85
CA GLY A 85 -11.72 32.41 3.18
C GLY A 85 -13.02 32.72 3.92
N ALA A 86 -12.90 33.26 5.13
CA ALA A 86 -13.29 34.65 5.41
C ALA A 86 -13.31 34.94 6.91
N SER A 87 -12.76 36.10 7.23
CA SER A 87 -12.81 36.82 8.49
C SER A 87 -14.19 36.91 9.17
N ARG A 88 -14.13 37.04 10.51
CA ARG A 88 -15.03 37.66 11.51
C ARG A 88 -15.03 36.75 12.75
N SER A 89 -14.71 37.17 13.98
CA SER A 89 -14.55 38.48 14.62
C SER A 89 -13.61 38.33 15.81
#